data_AF-A0A315A988-F1
#
_entry.id   AF-A0A315A988-F1
#
_cell.length_a   1.000
_cell.length_b   1.000
_cell.length_c   1.000
_cell.angle_alpha   90.00
_cell.angle_beta   90.00
_cell.angle_gamma   90.00
#
_symmetry.space_group_name_H-M   'P 1'
#
loop_
_entity.id
_entity.type
_entity.pdbx_description
1 polymer ?
#
loop_
_entity_poly.entity_id
_entity_poly.type
_entity_poly.pdbx_seq_one_letter_code
_entity_poly.pdbx_strand_id
1 'polypeptide(L)' 'MGVAGSPRFGIYDTDFGWGRPSKVEVVSIEETGAMSLAESRDGIPGDVEVGLVLEKHHMQAFASLFAKGLQDL' A
#
# COMPACT_ATOMS: atom_id res chain seq x y z
N MET A 1 -6.19 -5.58 14.18
CA MET A 1 -5.55 -5.05 12.96
C MET A 1 -6.63 -4.79 11.93
N GLY A 2 -6.66 -3.58 11.36
CA GLY A 2 -7.65 -3.16 10.35
C GLY A 2 -6.99 -2.92 8.99
N VAL A 3 -7.83 -2.71 7.97
CA VAL A 3 -7.39 -2.31 6.63
C VAL A 3 -8.04 -0.97 6.29
N ALA A 4 -7.23 -0.01 5.86
CA ALA A 4 -7.67 1.28 5.36
C ALA A 4 -7.60 1.29 3.83
N GLY A 5 -8.73 1.53 3.17
CA GLY A 5 -8.80 1.58 1.71
C GLY A 5 -9.26 0.26 1.08
N SER A 6 -9.29 0.26 -0.26
CA SER A 6 -9.64 -0.88 -1.09
C SER A 6 -9.01 -0.69 -2.48
N PRO A 7 -8.56 -1.77 -3.16
CA PRO A 7 -8.11 -1.69 -4.56
C PRO A 7 -9.22 -1.32 -5.55
N ARG A 8 -10.45 -1.15 -5.07
CA ARG A 8 -11.61 -0.76 -5.89
C ARG A 8 -11.93 0.73 -5.78
N PHE A 9 -11.16 1.50 -5.01
CA PHE A 9 -11.43 2.92 -4.82
C PHE A 9 -10.92 3.79 -5.98
N GLY A 10 -9.90 3.35 -6.73
CA GLY A 10 -9.43 4.11 -7.90
C GLY A 10 -8.81 5.45 -7.51
N ILE A 11 -8.12 5.51 -6.36
CA ILE A 11 -7.50 6.73 -5.85
C ILE A 11 -6.46 7.28 -6.84
N TYR A 12 -5.70 6.41 -7.50
CA TYR A 12 -4.73 6.80 -8.53
C TYR A 12 -5.37 7.34 -9.82
N ASP A 13 -6.69 7.24 -9.99
CA ASP A 13 -7.39 7.81 -11.15
C ASP A 13 -7.85 9.26 -10.92
N THR A 14 -7.57 9.81 -9.74
CA THR A 14 -7.80 11.23 -9.46
C THR A 14 -6.92 12.10 -10.37
N ASP A 15 -7.50 13.06 -11.08
CA ASP A 15 -6.74 14.03 -11.89
C ASP A 15 -7.30 15.43 -11.70
N PHE A 16 -6.47 16.34 -11.19
CA PHE A 16 -6.81 17.75 -10.95
C PHE A 16 -6.43 18.67 -12.13
N GLY A 17 -5.96 18.10 -13.25
CA GLY A 17 -5.45 18.83 -14.42
C GLY A 17 -3.93 18.81 -14.56
N TRP A 18 -3.22 18.11 -13.67
CA TRP A 18 -1.77 17.91 -13.72
C TRP A 18 -1.36 16.46 -13.96
N GLY A 19 -2.33 15.58 -14.24
CA GLY A 19 -2.15 14.15 -14.34
C GLY A 19 -2.38 13.41 -13.03
N ARG A 20 -2.30 12.09 -13.12
CA ARG A 20 -2.54 11.14 -12.02
C ARG A 20 -1.46 11.24 -10.91
N PRO A 21 -1.79 10.93 -9.65
CA PRO A 21 -0.83 10.92 -8.55
C PRO A 21 0.40 10.04 -8.85
N SER A 22 1.56 10.51 -8.42
CA SER A 22 2.78 9.70 -8.43
C SER A 22 2.80 8.66 -7.30
N LYS A 23 2.17 8.97 -6.17
CA LYS A 23 2.07 8.10 -4.98
C LYS A 23 0.85 8.48 -4.14
N VAL A 24 0.21 7.50 -3.51
CA VAL A 24 -0.85 7.67 -2.52
C VAL A 24 -0.39 7.07 -1.19
N GLU A 25 -0.64 7.76 -0.09
CA GLU A 25 -0.35 7.28 1.27
C GLU A 25 -1.55 7.57 2.19
N VAL A 26 -1.90 6.60 3.05
CA VAL A 26 -2.94 6.77 4.06
C VAL A 26 -2.27 7.05 5.41
N VAL A 27 -2.03 8.32 5.71
CA VAL A 27 -1.19 8.72 6.86
C VAL A 27 -1.77 8.30 8.21
N SER A 28 -3.10 8.25 8.36
CA SER A 28 -3.77 7.86 9.60
C SER A 28 -3.55 6.40 10.03
N ILE A 29 -2.91 5.58 9.20
CA ILE A 29 -2.56 4.21 9.57
C ILE A 29 -1.49 4.15 10.67
N GLU A 30 -0.70 5.21 10.84
CA GLU A 30 0.24 5.34 11.97
C GLU A 30 -0.49 5.26 13.32
N GLU A 31 -1.59 6.00 13.47
CA GLU A 31 -2.35 6.07 14.73
C GLU A 31 -3.23 4.82 14.93
N THR A 32 -3.82 4.31 13.84
CA THR A 32 -4.78 3.20 13.93
C THR A 32 -4.12 1.82 13.96
N GLY A 33 -2.83 1.72 13.62
CA GLY A 33 -2.14 0.43 13.43
C GLY A 33 -2.77 -0.43 12.33
N ALA A 34 -3.49 0.19 11.39
CA ALA A 34 -4.02 -0.46 10.21
C ALA A 34 -2.92 -0.62 9.14
N MET A 35 -3.19 -1.44 8.13
CA MET A 35 -2.47 -1.40 6.86
C MET A 35 -3.29 -0.67 5.82
N SER A 36 -2.66 0.04 4.89
CA SER A 36 -3.38 0.60 3.75
C SER A 36 -3.42 -0.40 2.59
N LEU A 37 -4.48 -0.33 1.79
CA LEU A 37 -4.64 -1.14 0.59
C LEU A 37 -5.26 -0.30 -0.53
N ALA A 38 -4.59 -0.27 -1.69
CA ALA A 38 -5.01 0.47 -2.87
C ALA A 38 -4.67 -0.31 -4.15
N GLU A 39 -5.23 0.11 -5.29
CA GLU A 39 -4.80 -0.38 -6.59
C GLU A 39 -3.37 0.06 -6.90
N SER A 40 -2.66 -0.72 -7.72
CA SER A 40 -1.36 -0.30 -8.25
C SER A 40 -1.51 0.89 -9.20
N ARG A 41 -0.61 1.87 -9.06
CA ARG A 41 -0.53 3.03 -9.96
C ARG A 41 -0.48 2.64 -11.44
N ASP A 42 0.25 1.56 -11.76
CA ASP A 42 0.53 1.14 -13.12
C ASP A 42 -0.70 0.48 -13.80
N GLY A 43 -1.78 0.26 -13.04
CA GLY A 43 -3.06 -0.21 -13.59
C GLY A 43 -3.03 -1.64 -14.12
N ILE A 44 -2.00 -2.41 -13.77
CA ILE A 44 -1.93 -3.84 -14.09
C ILE A 44 -3.05 -4.55 -13.33
N PRO A 45 -3.99 -5.22 -14.01
CA PRO A 45 -5.10 -5.88 -13.35
C PRO A 45 -4.61 -6.96 -12.38
N GLY A 46 -5.00 -6.83 -11.10
CA GLY A 46 -4.60 -7.76 -10.04
C GLY A 46 -3.45 -7.25 -9.17
N ASP A 47 -2.71 -6.24 -9.61
CA ASP A 47 -1.65 -5.63 -8.82
C ASP A 47 -2.23 -4.69 -7.76
N VAL A 48 -1.66 -4.74 -6.56
CA VAL A 48 -2.10 -3.95 -5.40
C VAL A 48 -0.92 -3.29 -4.73
N GLU A 49 -1.16 -2.11 -4.15
CA GLU A 49 -0.24 -1.45 -3.25
C GLU A 49 -0.67 -1.66 -1.80
N VAL A 50 0.28 -2.04 -0.95
CA VAL A 50 0.09 -2.23 0.50
C VAL A 50 1.01 -1.25 1.23
N GLY A 51 0.45 -0.40 2.07
CA GLY A 51 1.21 0.51 2.93
C GLY A 51 1.18 0.07 4.38
N LEU A 52 2.32 0.23 5.06
CA LEU A 52 2.55 -0.17 6.44
C LEU A 52 3.36 0.89 7.16
N VAL A 53 3.00 1.18 8.41
CA VAL A 53 3.79 1.99 9.33
C VAL A 53 4.11 1.11 10.53
N LEU A 54 5.40 0.81 10.72
CA LEU A 54 5.92 -0.04 11.79
C LEU A 54 7.19 0.57 12.35
N GLU A 55 7.55 0.19 13.58
CA GLU A 55 8.89 0.47 14.08
C GLU A 55 9.95 -0.13 13.17
N LYS A 56 11.11 0.53 13.07
CA LYS A 56 12.17 0.20 12.11
C LYS A 56 12.56 -1.29 12.13
N HIS A 57 12.73 -1.87 13.32
CA HIS A 57 13.14 -3.26 13.46
C HIS A 57 12.05 -4.24 13.02
N HIS A 58 10.77 -3.91 13.27
CA HIS A 58 9.63 -4.67 12.76
C HIS A 58 9.52 -4.55 11.23
N MET A 59 9.73 -3.37 10.65
CA MET A 59 9.72 -3.18 9.19
C MET A 59 10.82 -3.99 8.50
N GLN A 60 12.02 -4.05 9.09
CA GLN A 60 13.12 -4.86 8.56
C GLN A 60 12.79 -6.37 8.57
N ALA A 61 12.20 -6.85 9.66
CA ALA A 61 11.74 -8.23 9.76
C ALA A 61 10.63 -8.52 8.75
N PHE A 62 9.63 -7.62 8.64
CA PHE A 62 8.54 -7.73 7.68
C PHE A 62 9.06 -7.80 6.24
N ALA A 63 9.92 -6.86 5.83
CA ALA A 63 10.45 -6.83 4.47
C ALA A 63 11.19 -8.12 4.11
N SER A 64 11.97 -8.67 5.05
CA SER A 64 12.69 -9.93 4.87
C SER A 64 11.73 -11.13 4.71
N LEU A 65 10.73 -11.22 5.58
CA LEU A 65 9.75 -12.31 5.56
C LEU A 65 8.84 -12.25 4.34
N PHE A 66 8.37 -11.05 3.98
CA PHE A 66 7.51 -10.82 2.82
C PHE A 66 8.22 -11.18 1.51
N ALA A 67 9.46 -10.69 1.32
CA ALA A 67 10.26 -11.02 0.14
C ALA A 67 10.54 -12.52 0.04
N LYS A 68 10.90 -13.18 1.15
CA LYS A 68 11.10 -14.63 1.18
C LYS A 68 9.82 -15.39 0.82
N GLY A 69 8.68 -15.02 1.41
CA GLY A 69 7.40 -15.67 1.14
C GLY A 69 6.97 -15.57 -0.33
N LEU A 70 7.32 -14.47 -1.01
CA LEU A 70 7.07 -14.32 -2.46
C LEU A 70 8.02 -15.17 -3.31
N GLN A 71 9.25 -15.41 -2.86
CA GLN A 71 10.20 -16.28 -3.57
C GLN A 71 9.84 -17.77 -3.45
N ASP A 72 9.20 -18.14 -2.34
CA ASP A 72 8.76 -19.50 -2.05
C ASP A 72 7.40 -19.83 -2.71
N LEU A 73 6.80 -18.90 -3.46
CA LEU A 73 5.49 -19.03 -4.15
C LEU A 73 5.64 -19.65 -5.55
#